data_AF-A0A660Z696-F1
#
_entry.id   AF-A0A660Z696-F1
#
_cell.length_a   1.000
_cell.length_b   1.000
_cell.length_c   1.000
_cell.angle_alpha   90.00
_cell.angle_beta   90.00
_cell.angle_gamma   90.00
#
_symmetry.space_group_name_H-M   'P 1'
#
loop_
_entity.id
_entity.type
_entity.pdbx_description
1 polymer ?
#
loop_
_entity_poly.entity_id
_entity_poly.type
_entity_poly.pdbx_seq_one_letter_code
_entity_poly.pdbx_strand_id
1 'polypeptide(L)'
;MTEYNSQCQHACKNTCTSLNEALRKETAMVKLYEGMVDECSIPEVKTFMDELVDDKRKIILRLIQKLNEIHVRSQTIDGVASSFDDSEV
;
A
#
# COMPACT_ATOMS: atom_id res chain seq x y z
N MET A 1 -11.03 -8.24 13.51
CA MET A 1 -10.20 -8.06 12.30
C MET A 1 -11.06 -7.30 11.31
N THR A 2 -10.97 -5.97 11.34
CA THR A 2 -11.95 -5.08 10.72
C THR A 2 -11.56 -4.83 9.27
N GLU A 3 -12.36 -5.33 8.33
CA GLU A 3 -12.17 -5.10 6.90
C GLU A 3 -12.40 -3.62 6.57
N TYR A 4 -11.33 -2.93 6.15
CA TYR A 4 -11.38 -1.58 5.59
C TYR A 4 -12.02 -1.63 4.20
N ASN A 5 -13.36 -1.61 4.16
CA ASN A 5 -14.13 -1.55 2.92
C ASN A 5 -14.38 -0.09 2.53
N SER A 6 -13.31 0.64 2.15
CA SER A 6 -13.47 1.97 1.54
C SER A 6 -13.87 1.79 0.08
N GLN A 7 -15.09 2.21 -0.28
CA GLN A 7 -15.57 2.29 -1.66
C GLN A 7 -14.72 3.29 -2.45
N CYS A 8 -13.59 2.85 -2.99
CA CYS A 8 -12.84 3.60 -4.00
C CYS A 8 -13.74 3.76 -5.24
N GLN A 9 -14.01 5.00 -5.66
CA GLN A 9 -14.83 5.35 -6.84
C GLN A 9 -14.49 4.49 -8.07
N HIS A 10 -15.49 4.24 -8.93
CA HIS A 10 -15.48 3.28 -10.04
C HIS A 10 -14.28 3.36 -11.02
N ALA A 11 -13.57 4.49 -11.11
CA ALA A 11 -12.33 4.64 -11.90
C ALA A 11 -11.05 4.17 -11.15
N CYS A 12 -11.07 4.12 -9.81
CA CYS A 12 -9.96 3.69 -8.94
C CYS A 12 -10.20 2.34 -8.25
N LYS A 13 -11.39 1.73 -8.36
CA LYS A 13 -11.72 0.46 -7.67
C LYS A 13 -10.72 -0.67 -8.02
N ASN A 14 -10.25 -0.71 -9.27
CA ASN A 14 -9.20 -1.64 -9.71
C ASN A 14 -7.80 -1.17 -9.27
N THR A 15 -7.55 0.13 -9.19
CA THR A 15 -6.26 0.72 -8.79
C THR A 15 -5.99 0.53 -7.29
N CYS A 16 -6.96 0.78 -6.41
CA CYS A 16 -6.82 0.54 -4.96
C CYS A 16 -6.53 -0.94 -4.69
N THR A 17 -7.29 -1.84 -5.32
CA THR A 17 -7.10 -3.30 -5.20
C THR A 17 -5.72 -3.71 -5.69
N SER A 18 -5.29 -3.18 -6.83
CA SER A 18 -3.96 -3.47 -7.40
C SER A 18 -2.82 -2.93 -6.53
N LEU A 19 -2.97 -1.73 -5.96
CA LEU A 19 -1.97 -1.14 -5.05
C LEU A 19 -1.89 -1.91 -3.71
N ASN A 20 -3.02 -2.37 -3.18
CA ASN A 20 -3.05 -3.24 -2.00
C ASN A 20 -2.41 -4.60 -2.27
N GLU A 21 -2.65 -5.21 -3.43
CA GLU A 21 -1.98 -6.47 -3.80
C GLU A 21 -0.48 -6.25 -4.03
N ALA A 22 -0.08 -5.13 -4.62
CA ALA A 22 1.34 -4.75 -4.74
C ALA A 22 1.98 -4.61 -3.35
N LEU A 23 1.32 -3.91 -2.42
CA LEU A 23 1.79 -3.76 -1.04
C LEU A 23 1.95 -5.12 -0.34
N ARG A 24 0.98 -6.03 -0.53
CA ARG A 24 1.03 -7.39 0.02
C ARG A 24 2.22 -8.17 -0.53
N LYS A 25 2.45 -8.10 -1.84
CA LYS A 25 3.57 -8.79 -2.50
C LYS A 25 4.92 -8.23 -2.06
N GLU A 26 5.08 -6.92 -1.99
CA GLU A 26 6.34 -6.31 -1.55
C GLU A 26 6.64 -6.64 -0.07
N THR A 27 5.61 -6.66 0.78
CA THR A 27 5.76 -7.09 2.19
C THR A 27 6.16 -8.56 2.29
N ALA A 28 5.63 -9.44 1.44
CA ALA A 28 6.03 -10.84 1.39
C ALA A 28 7.48 -11.02 0.91
N MET A 29 7.93 -10.20 -0.05
CA MET A 29 9.31 -10.20 -0.53
C MET A 29 10.30 -9.79 0.55
N VAL A 30 9.98 -8.79 1.38
CA VAL A 30 10.81 -8.41 2.54
C VAL A 30 11.01 -9.61 3.47
N LYS A 31 9.92 -10.29 3.85
CA LYS A 31 10.01 -11.48 4.73
C LYS A 31 10.83 -12.61 4.13
N LEU A 32 10.72 -12.81 2.82
CA LEU A 32 11.52 -13.81 2.11
C LEU A 32 13.02 -13.47 2.19
N TYR A 33 13.38 -12.21 1.94
CA TYR A 33 14.77 -11.76 1.98
C TYR A 33 15.34 -11.78 3.40
N GLU A 34 14.56 -11.36 4.40
CA GLU A 34 14.95 -11.46 5.82
C GLU A 34 15.21 -12.92 6.21
N GLY A 35 14.37 -13.87 5.79
CA GLY A 35 14.62 -15.30 6.03
C GLY A 35 15.91 -15.81 5.37
N MET A 36 16.25 -15.34 4.17
CA MET A 36 17.52 -15.68 3.51
C MET A 36 18.73 -15.11 4.25
N VAL A 37 18.62 -13.92 4.84
CA VAL A 37 19.67 -13.31 5.66
C VAL A 37 19.94 -14.15 6.91
N ASP A 38 18.88 -14.68 7.54
CA ASP A 38 18.98 -15.51 8.73
C ASP A 38 19.68 -16.85 8.47
N GLU A 39 19.57 -17.37 7.24
CA GLU A 39 20.18 -18.64 6.82
C GLU A 39 21.60 -18.48 6.22
N CYS A 40 22.02 -17.25 5.89
CA CYS A 40 23.28 -17.01 5.18
C CYS A 40 24.45 -16.66 6.10
N SER A 41 25.55 -17.41 5.99
CA SER A 41 26.81 -17.14 6.71
C SER A 41 27.83 -16.32 5.90
N ILE A 42 27.58 -16.06 4.61
CA ILE A 42 28.49 -15.32 3.73
C ILE A 42 28.23 -13.81 3.90
N PRO A 43 29.21 -13.03 4.40
CA PRO A 43 28.98 -11.61 4.73
C PRO A 43 28.57 -10.75 3.53
N GLU A 44 29.17 -10.95 2.36
CA GLU A 44 28.86 -10.19 1.15
C GLU A 44 27.41 -10.40 0.70
N VAL A 45 26.94 -11.65 0.74
CA VAL A 45 25.56 -12.00 0.40
C VAL A 45 24.60 -11.39 1.41
N LYS A 46 24.93 -11.44 2.71
CA LYS A 46 24.13 -10.81 3.76
C LYS A 46 23.97 -9.30 3.53
N THR A 47 25.07 -8.58 3.29
CA THR A 47 25.03 -7.15 2.98
C THR A 47 24.17 -6.87 1.75
N PHE A 48 24.33 -7.64 0.67
CA PHE A 48 23.51 -7.49 -0.53
C PHE A 48 22.02 -7.71 -0.25
N MET A 49 21.67 -8.74 0.53
CA MET A 49 20.28 -9.01 0.89
C MET A 49 19.69 -7.94 1.80
N ASP A 50 20.46 -7.41 2.76
CA ASP A 50 20.07 -6.30 3.61
C ASP A 50 19.77 -5.03 2.78
N GLU A 51 20.59 -4.73 1.76
CA GLU A 51 20.34 -3.62 0.83
C GLU A 51 19.03 -3.81 0.05
N LEU A 52 18.75 -5.04 -0.42
CA LEU A 52 17.48 -5.36 -1.09
C LEU A 52 16.28 -5.21 -0.16
N VAL A 53 16.39 -5.60 1.11
CA VAL A 53 15.34 -5.41 2.13
C VAL A 53 15.03 -3.92 2.30
N ASP A 54 16.06 -3.08 2.41
CA ASP A 54 15.89 -1.65 2.58
C ASP A 54 15.25 -0.97 1.36
N ASP A 55 15.64 -1.38 0.15
CA ASP A 55 15.00 -0.89 -1.07
C ASP A 55 13.53 -1.31 -1.17
N LYS A 56 13.20 -2.53 -0.77
CA LYS A 56 11.81 -3.01 -0.71
C LYS A 56 10.99 -2.24 0.32
N ARG A 57 11.54 -1.92 1.49
CA ARG A 57 10.89 -1.08 2.51
C ARG A 57 10.58 0.33 1.98
N LYS A 58 11.48 0.93 1.19
CA LYS A 58 11.20 2.23 0.51
C LYS A 58 10.03 2.14 -0.46
N ILE A 59 9.92 1.05 -1.22
CA ILE A 59 8.79 0.81 -2.14
C ILE A 59 7.47 0.66 -1.35
N ILE A 60 7.48 -0.11 -0.26
CA ILE A 60 6.32 -0.28 0.63
C ILE A 60 5.83 1.08 1.15
N LEU A 61 6.74 1.94 1.63
CA LEU A 61 6.38 3.28 2.12
C LEU A 61 5.74 4.12 1.02
N ARG A 62 6.26 4.09 -0.21
CA ARG A 62 5.67 4.79 -1.37
C ARG A 62 4.27 4.28 -1.70
N LEU A 63 4.05 2.97 -1.65
CA LEU A 63 2.73 2.37 -1.87
C LEU A 63 1.73 2.81 -0.80
N ILE A 64 2.12 2.80 0.48
CA ILE A 64 1.29 3.27 1.60
C ILE A 64 0.95 4.75 1.43
N GLN A 65 1.93 5.61 1.13
CA GLN A 65 1.71 7.02 0.86
C GLN A 65 0.69 7.21 -0.27
N LYS A 66 0.83 6.47 -1.37
CA LYS A 66 -0.09 6.60 -2.50
C LYS A 66 -1.50 6.12 -2.18
N LEU A 67 -1.64 5.04 -1.42
CA LEU A 67 -2.92 4.56 -0.92
C LEU A 67 -3.60 5.61 -0.03
N ASN A 68 -2.84 6.26 0.85
CA ASN A 68 -3.35 7.33 1.72
C ASN A 68 -3.80 8.56 0.91
N GLU A 69 -3.03 8.99 -0.11
CA GLU A 69 -3.44 10.07 -1.01
C GLU A 69 -4.78 9.78 -1.70
N ILE A 70 -4.94 8.56 -2.21
CA ILE A 70 -6.18 8.15 -2.88
C ILE A 70 -7.34 8.14 -1.89
N HIS A 71 -7.12 7.66 -0.67
CA HIS A 71 -8.13 7.62 0.38
C HIS A 71 -8.60 9.02 0.80
N VAL A 72 -7.67 9.95 1.06
CA VAL A 72 -8.00 11.35 1.37
C VAL A 72 -8.78 12.00 0.22
N ARG A 73 -8.33 11.78 -1.03
CA ARG A 73 -9.02 12.32 -2.21
C ARG A 73 -10.46 11.79 -2.34
N SER A 74 -10.70 10.51 -2.06
CA SER A 74 -12.08 9.98 -2.06
C SER A 74 -12.94 10.63 -0.98
N GLN A 75 -12.42 10.81 0.23
CA GLN A 75 -13.17 11.43 1.34
C GLN A 75 -13.55 12.89 1.04
N THR A 76 -12.64 13.67 0.44
CA THR A 76 -12.93 15.06 0.06
C THR A 76 -14.03 15.14 -1.00
N ILE A 77 -14.07 14.21 -1.96
CA ILE A 77 -15.09 14.20 -3.01
C ILE A 77 -16.47 13.83 -2.42
N ASP A 78 -16.53 12.85 -1.54
CA ASP A 78 -17.80 12.41 -0.91
C ASP A 78 -18.34 13.48 0.08
N GLY A 79 -17.47 14.23 0.74
CA GLY A 79 -17.85 15.39 1.57
C GLY A 79 -18.42 16.57 0.76
N VAL A 80 -17.96 16.76 -0.47
CA VAL A 80 -18.52 17.78 -1.38
C VAL A 80 -19.87 17.31 -1.94
N ALA A 81 -20.00 16.04 -2.33
CA ALA A 81 -21.26 15.51 -2.87
C ALA A 81 -22.41 15.53 -1.84
N SER A 82 -22.12 15.25 -0.57
CA SER A 82 -23.10 15.35 0.52
C SER A 82 -23.51 16.78 0.88
N SER A 83 -22.81 17.79 0.38
CA SER A 83 -23.14 19.21 0.59
C SER A 83 -24.12 19.78 -0.45
N PHE A 84 -24.50 19.00 -1.47
CA PHE A 84 -25.38 19.44 -2.56
C PHE A 84 -26.74 18.72 -2.59
N ASP A 85 -27.05 17.87 -1.60
CA ASP A 85 -28.31 17.12 -1.52
C ASP A 85 -29.25 17.70 -0.45
N ASP A 86 -29.31 19.03 -0.36
CA ASP A 86 -30.21 19.78 0.54
C ASP A 86 -31.08 20.77 -0.24
N SER A 87 -31.60 20.30 -1.37
CA SER A 87 -32.71 20.93 -2.07
C SER A 87 -33.46 19.90 -2.90
N GLU A 88 -34.47 19.27 -2.31
CA GLU A 88 -35.86 19.35 -2.79
C GLU A 88 -36.83 18.72 -1.77
N VAL A 89 -37.82 19.55 -1.38
CA VAL A 89 -39.09 19.19 -0.73
C VAL A 89 -40.04 18.65 -1.78
#